data_AF-C6H955-F1
#
_entry.id   AF-C6H955-F1
#
_cell.length_a   1.000
_cell.length_b   1.000
_cell.length_c   1.000
_cell.angle_alpha   90.00
_cell.angle_beta   90.00
_cell.angle_gamma   90.00
#
_symmetry.space_group_name_H-M   'P 1'
#
loop_
_entity.id
_entity.type
_entity.pdbx_description
1 polymer ?
#
loop_
_entity_poly.entity_id
_entity_poly.type
_entity_poly.pdbx_seq_one_letter_code
_entity_poly.pdbx_strand_id
1 'polypeptide(L)'
;MFGSRSTKPSSEPSPSSDGNLSGVSTIPFPSNSDIVPPGPQLNLHIKLQRGKVYIAMFAMSAMPSAKHFHWALAMATNERSGMVYHNTNQGGPYAFKANYHSHLLNSSSLLGLVEISSIIPLDRAMHQRLAERLNSVPVDNLTCRPWLWRAIRLAAEEGFLGIDADKDDIIRQIEEECVTVASRGQRRHVVYFKSRLYKD
;
A
#
# COMPACT_ATOMS: atom_id res chain seq x y z
N MET A 1 20.90 -72.89 -4.87
CA MET A 1 20.11 -72.07 -5.82
C MET A 1 19.13 -71.24 -5.04
N PHE A 2 18.97 -69.99 -5.49
CA PHE A 2 18.39 -68.83 -4.82
C PHE A 2 16.86 -68.87 -4.68
N GLY A 3 16.32 -68.08 -3.74
CA GLY A 3 14.91 -67.68 -3.80
C GLY A 3 14.28 -67.07 -2.54
N SER A 4 14.89 -66.05 -1.92
CA SER A 4 14.24 -65.27 -0.84
C SER A 4 13.15 -64.36 -1.42
N ARG A 5 11.90 -64.47 -0.95
CA ARG A 5 10.83 -63.48 -1.19
C ARG A 5 10.68 -62.58 0.04
N SER A 6 11.07 -61.33 -0.12
CA SER A 6 10.92 -60.22 0.82
C SER A 6 9.56 -59.54 0.62
N THR A 7 8.82 -59.34 1.71
CA THR A 7 7.53 -58.62 1.75
C THR A 7 7.75 -57.11 1.83
N LYS A 8 7.05 -56.39 0.95
CA LYS A 8 7.01 -54.92 0.79
C LYS A 8 6.76 -54.15 2.11
N PRO A 9 7.37 -52.97 2.30
CA PRO A 9 6.88 -51.96 3.23
C PRO A 9 5.83 -51.04 2.58
N SER A 10 4.88 -50.62 3.42
CA SER A 10 3.78 -49.70 3.17
C SER A 10 4.30 -48.29 2.83
N SER A 11 3.83 -47.73 1.72
CA SER A 11 4.10 -46.35 1.30
C SER A 11 3.14 -45.39 2.01
N GLU A 12 3.66 -44.58 2.93
CA GLU A 12 2.98 -43.39 3.45
C GLU A 12 2.91 -42.30 2.36
N PRO A 13 1.82 -41.53 2.25
CA PRO A 13 1.75 -40.40 1.35
C PRO A 13 2.49 -39.19 1.93
N SER A 14 3.50 -38.72 1.21
CA SER A 14 4.17 -37.44 1.48
C SER A 14 3.17 -36.27 1.40
N PRO A 15 3.24 -35.29 2.30
CA PRO A 15 2.43 -34.08 2.19
C PRO A 15 2.90 -33.25 0.99
N SER A 16 2.00 -33.05 0.03
CA SER A 16 2.17 -32.15 -1.12
C SER A 16 2.20 -30.70 -0.63
N SER A 17 3.41 -30.17 -0.46
CA SER A 17 3.66 -28.75 -0.26
C SER A 17 3.66 -28.05 -1.62
N ASP A 18 2.49 -27.75 -2.16
CA ASP A 18 2.30 -26.81 -3.27
C ASP A 18 1.31 -25.72 -2.86
N GLY A 19 1.74 -24.94 -1.86
CA GLY A 19 1.22 -23.59 -1.66
C GLY A 19 1.81 -22.69 -2.74
N ASN A 20 1.07 -22.51 -3.82
CA ASN A 20 1.43 -21.70 -4.98
C ASN A 20 1.64 -20.22 -4.56
N LEU A 21 2.86 -19.87 -4.17
CA LEU A 21 3.31 -18.50 -3.85
C LEU A 21 3.70 -17.70 -5.11
N SER A 22 3.21 -18.07 -6.29
CA SER A 22 3.64 -17.52 -7.59
C SER A 22 3.11 -16.12 -7.93
N GLY A 23 2.61 -15.36 -6.96
CA GLY A 23 1.90 -14.10 -7.19
C GLY A 23 2.70 -12.82 -6.98
N VAL A 24 3.88 -12.87 -6.35
CA VAL A 24 4.68 -11.67 -6.08
C VAL A 24 6.00 -11.75 -6.85
N SER A 25 5.93 -11.42 -8.15
CA SER A 25 7.11 -10.97 -8.87
C SER A 25 7.72 -9.80 -8.10
N THR A 26 9.03 -9.89 -7.81
CA THR A 26 9.84 -8.83 -7.18
C THR A 26 9.32 -7.44 -7.53
N ILE A 27 9.02 -6.61 -6.52
CA ILE A 27 8.51 -5.25 -6.76
C ILE A 27 9.49 -4.53 -7.71
N PRO A 28 9.06 -4.17 -8.93
CA PRO A 28 9.93 -3.48 -9.87
C PRO A 28 10.18 -2.07 -9.33
N PHE A 29 11.40 -1.81 -8.89
CA PHE A 29 11.89 -0.45 -8.68
C PHE A 29 12.42 0.07 -10.01
N PRO A 30 12.05 1.28 -10.45
CA PRO A 30 12.51 1.81 -11.73
C PRO A 30 14.01 2.09 -11.71
N SER A 31 14.58 2.09 -12.90
CA SER A 31 15.92 2.61 -13.17
C SER A 31 15.99 4.12 -12.94
N ASN A 32 17.19 4.65 -12.65
CA ASN A 32 17.42 6.08 -12.35
C ASN A 32 16.91 7.06 -13.43
N SER A 33 16.62 6.58 -14.64
CA SER A 33 16.07 7.35 -15.76
C SER A 33 14.64 7.87 -15.52
N ASP A 34 13.87 7.26 -14.62
CA ASP A 34 12.46 7.63 -14.39
C ASP A 34 12.29 8.73 -13.32
N ILE A 35 13.41 9.30 -12.84
CA ILE A 35 13.49 10.26 -11.73
C ILE A 35 13.06 11.67 -12.13
N VAL A 36 12.86 11.98 -13.42
CA VAL A 36 12.42 13.31 -13.88
C VAL A 36 10.97 13.23 -14.38
N PRO A 37 10.04 14.06 -13.84
CA PRO A 37 8.65 14.01 -14.29
C PRO A 37 8.52 14.56 -15.70
N PRO A 38 7.72 13.93 -16.58
CA PRO A 38 7.32 14.56 -17.82
C PRO A 38 6.34 15.70 -17.50
N GLY A 39 6.77 16.94 -17.72
CA GLY A 39 5.93 18.14 -17.61
C GLY A 39 6.10 18.98 -16.32
N PRO A 40 5.28 20.03 -16.13
CA PRO A 40 5.39 20.93 -15.00
C PRO A 40 5.13 20.21 -13.68
N GLN A 41 6.00 20.45 -12.69
CA GLN A 41 5.85 19.86 -11.37
C GLN A 41 4.65 20.47 -10.64
N LEU A 42 3.79 19.60 -10.10
CA LEU A 42 2.63 20.01 -9.30
C LEU A 42 2.95 19.92 -7.80
N ASN A 43 2.14 20.59 -6.95
CA ASN A 43 2.22 20.47 -5.49
C ASN A 43 3.64 20.73 -4.92
N LEU A 44 4.32 21.76 -5.44
CA LEU A 44 5.68 22.13 -5.03
C LEU A 44 5.77 22.60 -3.57
N HIS A 45 4.64 22.97 -2.97
CA HIS A 45 4.53 23.38 -1.57
C HIS A 45 4.62 22.19 -0.58
N ILE A 46 4.61 20.94 -1.08
CA ILE A 46 4.69 19.73 -0.26
C ILE A 46 5.98 18.98 -0.58
N LYS A 47 6.59 18.43 0.48
CA LYS A 47 7.67 17.47 0.41
C LYS A 47 7.33 16.25 1.25
N LEU A 48 7.50 15.07 0.68
CA LEU A 48 7.43 13.81 1.43
C LEU A 48 8.72 13.62 2.23
N GLN A 49 8.67 12.80 3.27
CA GLN A 49 9.86 12.43 4.03
C GLN A 49 10.12 10.93 3.84
N ARG A 50 11.36 10.57 3.50
CA ARG A 50 11.75 9.16 3.30
C ARG A 50 11.41 8.35 4.55
N GLY A 51 10.77 7.20 4.35
CA GLY A 51 10.35 6.29 5.43
C GLY A 51 9.00 6.66 6.04
N LYS A 52 8.47 7.86 5.84
CA LYS A 52 7.11 8.17 6.28
C LYS A 52 6.07 7.46 5.43
N VAL A 53 4.99 7.07 6.09
CA VAL A 53 3.84 6.38 5.51
C VAL A 53 2.66 7.36 5.50
N TYR A 54 2.04 7.45 4.33
CA TYR A 54 0.95 8.35 4.04
C TYR A 54 -0.26 7.57 3.55
N ILE A 55 -1.46 8.06 3.88
CA ILE A 55 -2.67 7.74 3.14
C ILE A 55 -2.84 8.81 2.06
N ALA A 56 -2.90 8.39 0.80
CA ALA A 56 -3.08 9.25 -0.35
C ALA A 56 -4.50 9.11 -0.91
N MET A 57 -5.17 10.24 -1.09
CA MET A 57 -6.54 10.30 -1.63
C MET A 57 -6.53 10.99 -2.99
N PHE A 58 -7.06 10.30 -4.01
CA PHE A 58 -7.13 10.79 -5.38
C PHE A 58 -8.59 10.97 -5.83
N ALA A 59 -8.85 11.98 -6.65
CA ALA A 59 -10.13 12.19 -7.30
C ALA A 59 -10.43 11.04 -8.28
N MET A 60 -11.59 10.39 -8.13
CA MET A 60 -12.06 9.36 -9.06
C MET A 60 -12.76 9.92 -10.30
N SER A 61 -13.26 11.15 -10.23
CA SER A 61 -14.00 11.79 -11.31
C SER A 61 -13.61 13.27 -11.44
N ALA A 62 -13.99 13.89 -12.55
CA ALA A 62 -13.70 15.29 -12.80
C ALA A 62 -14.44 16.26 -11.86
N MET A 63 -15.55 15.82 -11.29
CA MET A 63 -16.20 16.47 -10.16
C MET A 63 -15.88 15.69 -8.89
N PRO A 64 -15.15 16.27 -7.92
CA PRO A 64 -15.00 15.68 -6.61
C PRO A 64 -16.39 15.63 -5.95
N SER A 65 -17.07 14.49 -6.00
CA SER A 65 -18.13 14.23 -5.05
C SER A 65 -17.43 13.96 -3.71
N ALA A 66 -17.86 14.66 -2.66
CA ALA A 66 -17.14 14.76 -1.39
C ALA A 66 -16.91 13.43 -0.62
N LYS A 67 -17.24 12.29 -1.22
CA LYS A 67 -17.22 10.97 -0.58
C LYS A 67 -16.60 9.84 -1.44
N HIS A 68 -16.21 10.10 -2.69
CA HIS A 68 -15.69 9.07 -3.59
C HIS A 68 -14.26 9.39 -4.03
N PHE A 69 -13.30 8.98 -3.20
CA PHE A 69 -11.88 9.05 -3.49
C PHE A 69 -11.34 7.67 -3.82
N HIS A 70 -10.28 7.63 -4.64
CA HIS A 70 -9.42 6.47 -4.70
C HIS A 70 -8.41 6.56 -3.56
N TRP A 71 -8.26 5.48 -2.81
CA TRP A 71 -7.44 5.44 -1.60
C TRP A 71 -6.23 4.55 -1.82
N ALA A 72 -5.06 4.99 -1.35
CA ALA A 72 -3.86 4.19 -1.38
C ALA A 72 -3.00 4.43 -0.15
N LEU A 73 -2.26 3.41 0.25
CA LEU A 73 -1.15 3.55 1.18
C LEU A 73 0.10 3.92 0.39
N ALA A 74 0.80 4.97 0.78
CA ALA A 74 2.03 5.41 0.15
C ALA A 74 3.17 5.39 1.16
N MET A 75 4.30 4.79 0.79
CA MET A 75 5.52 4.84 1.56
C MET A 75 6.57 5.64 0.79
N ALA A 76 6.95 6.78 1.33
CA ALA A 76 7.85 7.70 0.64
C ALA A 76 9.28 7.17 0.61
N THR A 77 9.87 7.18 -0.59
CA THR A 77 11.26 6.78 -0.83
C THR A 77 12.20 7.99 -0.93
N ASN A 78 11.65 9.16 -1.28
CA ASN A 78 12.31 10.46 -1.29
C ASN A 78 11.26 11.59 -1.16
N GLU A 79 11.64 12.85 -1.43
CA GLU A 79 10.77 14.01 -1.26
C GLU A 79 9.54 14.06 -2.19
N ARG A 80 9.50 13.26 -3.26
CA ARG A 80 8.45 13.34 -4.30
C ARG A 80 7.94 11.99 -4.80
N SER A 81 8.63 10.89 -4.46
CA SER A 81 8.32 9.54 -4.91
C SER A 81 8.08 8.58 -3.75
N GLY A 82 7.46 7.45 -4.06
CA GLY A 82 7.22 6.41 -3.09
C GLY A 82 6.63 5.14 -3.71
N MET A 83 6.59 4.09 -2.90
CA MET A 83 5.80 2.90 -3.19
C MET A 83 4.33 3.19 -2.88
N VAL A 84 3.44 2.87 -3.81
CA VAL A 84 2.00 3.01 -3.66
C VAL A 84 1.36 1.62 -3.66
N TYR A 85 0.59 1.34 -2.62
CA TYR A 85 -0.14 0.09 -2.41
C TYR A 85 -1.64 0.39 -2.42
N HIS A 86 -2.38 -0.27 -3.30
CA HIS A 86 -3.83 -0.17 -3.32
C HIS A 86 -4.49 -1.42 -3.91
N ASN A 87 -5.78 -1.56 -3.65
CA ASN A 87 -6.66 -2.42 -4.44
C ASN A 87 -7.34 -1.57 -5.53
N THR A 88 -7.31 -2.03 -6.78
CA THR A 88 -7.87 -1.30 -7.92
C THR A 88 -8.46 -2.26 -8.95
N ASN A 89 -9.53 -1.85 -9.61
CA ASN A 89 -10.12 -2.51 -10.78
C ASN A 89 -9.74 -1.79 -12.09
N GLN A 90 -8.73 -0.93 -12.06
CA GLN A 90 -8.24 -0.26 -13.26
C GLN A 90 -7.59 -1.29 -14.19
N GLY A 91 -8.23 -1.55 -15.33
CA GLY A 91 -7.75 -2.50 -16.34
C GLY A 91 -8.17 -3.95 -16.11
N GLY A 92 -9.14 -4.23 -15.23
CA GLY A 92 -9.66 -5.59 -15.01
C GLY A 92 -10.43 -5.77 -13.71
N PRO A 93 -10.54 -7.03 -13.21
CA PRO A 93 -11.04 -7.31 -11.87
C PRO A 93 -10.24 -6.59 -10.78
N TYR A 94 -10.82 -6.47 -9.58
CA TYR A 94 -10.10 -5.94 -8.42
C TYR A 94 -8.83 -6.76 -8.16
N ALA A 95 -7.70 -6.07 -8.06
CA ALA A 95 -6.42 -6.67 -7.79
C ALA A 95 -5.56 -5.74 -6.92
N PHE A 96 -4.77 -6.35 -6.06
CA PHE A 96 -3.71 -5.66 -5.35
C PHE A 96 -2.65 -5.18 -6.34
N LYS A 97 -2.19 -3.94 -6.16
CA LYS A 97 -1.06 -3.37 -6.89
C LYS A 97 -0.10 -2.72 -5.92
N ALA A 98 1.18 -3.03 -6.10
CA ALA A 98 2.31 -2.41 -5.42
C ALA A 98 3.24 -1.84 -6.49
N ASN A 99 3.16 -0.53 -6.73
CA ASN A 99 3.90 0.13 -7.80
C ASN A 99 4.76 1.25 -7.23
N TYR A 100 5.99 1.37 -7.72
CA TYR A 100 6.76 2.57 -7.48
C TYR A 100 6.20 3.72 -8.32
N HIS A 101 5.90 4.83 -7.66
CA HIS A 101 5.43 6.03 -8.31
C HIS A 101 6.54 7.09 -8.26
N SER A 102 7.26 7.27 -9.36
CA SER A 102 8.39 8.21 -9.45
C SER A 102 8.01 9.66 -9.17
N HIS A 103 6.74 10.01 -9.45
CA HIS A 103 6.23 11.38 -9.29
C HIS A 103 4.88 11.42 -8.58
N LEU A 104 4.80 10.83 -7.39
CA LEU A 104 3.55 10.76 -6.62
C LEU A 104 2.88 12.13 -6.46
N LEU A 105 3.68 13.14 -6.10
CA LEU A 105 3.21 14.51 -5.93
C LEU A 105 2.84 15.22 -7.24
N ASN A 106 3.18 14.66 -8.41
CA ASN A 106 2.79 15.24 -9.70
C ASN A 106 1.46 14.72 -10.23
N SER A 107 0.77 13.85 -9.49
CA SER A 107 -0.57 13.41 -9.89
C SER A 107 -1.56 14.58 -9.84
N SER A 108 -2.23 14.85 -10.97
CA SER A 108 -3.27 15.89 -11.07
C SER A 108 -4.57 15.52 -10.36
N SER A 109 -4.74 14.24 -10.01
CA SER A 109 -5.87 13.73 -9.25
C SER A 109 -5.60 13.66 -7.75
N LEU A 110 -4.36 13.84 -7.28
CA LEU A 110 -4.07 13.85 -5.84
C LEU A 110 -4.80 15.04 -5.18
N LEU A 111 -5.52 14.76 -4.10
CA LEU A 111 -6.28 15.75 -3.33
C LEU A 111 -5.70 15.94 -1.93
N GLY A 112 -5.25 14.85 -1.30
CA GLY A 112 -4.80 14.89 0.08
C GLY A 112 -3.78 13.82 0.43
N LEU A 113 -2.96 14.15 1.42
CA LEU A 113 -2.00 13.26 2.06
C LEU A 113 -2.14 13.36 3.58
N VAL A 114 -2.35 12.22 4.24
CA VAL A 114 -2.32 12.12 5.70
C VAL A 114 -1.14 11.28 6.12
N GLU A 115 -0.17 11.86 6.83
CA GLU A 115 0.94 11.14 7.45
C GLU A 115 0.43 10.36 8.65
N ILE A 116 0.62 9.04 8.66
CA ILE A 116 0.09 8.15 9.70
C ILE A 116 1.17 7.38 10.47
N SER A 117 2.37 7.26 9.91
CA SER A 117 3.44 6.44 10.49
C SER A 117 4.81 6.73 9.87
N SER A 118 5.84 6.09 10.42
CA SER A 118 7.19 5.99 9.86
C SER A 118 7.74 4.57 9.96
N ILE A 119 8.36 4.11 8.88
CA ILE A 119 9.11 2.85 8.82
C ILE A 119 10.59 3.17 8.63
N ILE A 120 11.39 2.89 9.65
CA ILE A 120 12.84 3.12 9.68
C ILE A 120 13.49 1.88 10.33
N PRO A 121 14.55 1.29 9.74
CA PRO A 121 15.19 1.68 8.47
C PRO A 121 14.32 1.34 7.25
N LEU A 122 14.41 2.19 6.23
CA LEU A 122 13.75 1.94 4.94
C LEU A 122 14.75 1.37 3.92
N ASP A 123 14.61 0.08 3.63
CA ASP A 123 15.34 -0.63 2.59
C ASP A 123 14.41 -1.41 1.65
N ARG A 124 15.00 -2.10 0.66
CA ARG A 124 14.25 -2.90 -0.32
C ARG A 124 13.54 -4.09 0.34
N ALA A 125 14.16 -4.74 1.33
CA ALA A 125 13.58 -5.90 2.00
C ALA A 125 12.33 -5.50 2.77
N MET A 126 12.33 -4.31 3.39
CA MET A 126 11.17 -3.77 4.09
C MET A 126 10.00 -3.48 3.16
N HIS A 127 10.25 -2.87 2.00
CA HIS A 127 9.22 -2.67 0.98
C HIS A 127 8.62 -3.99 0.48
N GLN A 128 9.47 -4.98 0.23
CA GLN A 128 9.06 -6.31 -0.23
C GLN A 128 8.20 -7.00 0.83
N ARG A 129 8.68 -7.04 2.08
CA ARG A 129 7.97 -7.65 3.19
C ARG A 129 6.60 -7.01 3.40
N LEU A 130 6.52 -5.66 3.42
CA LEU A 130 5.23 -5.00 3.54
C LEU A 130 4.30 -5.38 2.38
N ALA A 131 4.78 -5.34 1.13
CA ALA A 131 3.93 -5.66 -0.03
C ALA A 131 3.39 -7.09 0.02
N GLU A 132 4.21 -8.07 0.43
CA GLU A 132 3.79 -9.46 0.59
C GLU A 132 2.66 -9.59 1.62
N ARG A 133 2.78 -8.89 2.75
CA ARG A 133 1.74 -8.87 3.78
C ARG A 133 0.47 -8.18 3.29
N LEU A 134 0.59 -7.02 2.64
CA LEU A 134 -0.56 -6.33 2.07
C LEU A 134 -1.26 -7.15 0.96
N ASN A 135 -0.51 -7.92 0.17
CA ASN A 135 -1.07 -8.82 -0.85
C ASN A 135 -1.89 -9.97 -0.24
N SER A 136 -1.64 -10.33 1.03
CA SER A 136 -2.42 -11.37 1.72
C SER A 136 -3.82 -10.91 2.13
N VAL A 137 -4.11 -9.60 2.07
CA VAL A 137 -5.43 -9.04 2.34
C VAL A 137 -6.36 -9.36 1.17
N PRO A 138 -7.49 -10.06 1.38
CA PRO A 138 -8.43 -10.40 0.30
C PRO A 138 -8.89 -9.17 -0.47
N VAL A 139 -8.81 -9.22 -1.79
CA VAL A 139 -9.23 -8.13 -2.69
C VAL A 139 -10.66 -8.32 -3.21
N ASP A 140 -11.13 -9.57 -3.25
CA ASP A 140 -12.45 -9.92 -3.76
C ASP A 140 -13.56 -9.25 -2.94
N ASN A 141 -14.49 -8.59 -3.63
CA ASN A 141 -15.60 -7.83 -3.05
C ASN A 141 -15.21 -6.60 -2.20
N LEU A 142 -13.94 -6.19 -2.20
CA LEU A 142 -13.51 -4.95 -1.54
C LEU A 142 -13.17 -3.88 -2.57
N THR A 143 -13.63 -2.66 -2.35
CA THR A 143 -13.11 -1.48 -3.05
C THR A 143 -11.83 -0.98 -2.38
N CYS A 144 -11.17 0.02 -2.95
CA CYS A 144 -9.89 0.54 -2.44
C CYS A 144 -9.94 0.98 -0.97
N ARG A 145 -11.04 1.62 -0.53
CA ARG A 145 -11.23 2.12 0.85
C ARG A 145 -11.33 1.01 1.91
N PRO A 146 -12.30 0.08 1.87
CA PRO A 146 -12.39 -1.00 2.86
C PRO A 146 -11.21 -1.96 2.79
N TRP A 147 -10.59 -2.16 1.62
CA TRP A 147 -9.33 -2.90 1.52
C TRP A 147 -8.20 -2.19 2.26
N LEU A 148 -8.04 -0.87 2.07
CA LEU A 148 -6.97 -0.08 2.69
C LEU A 148 -7.02 -0.18 4.23
N TRP A 149 -8.21 -0.11 4.84
CA TRP A 149 -8.31 -0.20 6.29
C TRP A 149 -7.95 -1.59 6.83
N ARG A 150 -8.30 -2.66 6.11
CA ARG A 150 -7.83 -4.02 6.46
C ARG A 150 -6.31 -4.15 6.31
N ALA A 151 -5.75 -3.56 5.26
CA ALA A 151 -4.31 -3.50 5.02
C ALA A 151 -3.56 -2.72 6.12
N ILE A 152 -4.07 -1.56 6.53
CA ILE A 152 -3.50 -0.77 7.62
C ILE A 152 -3.57 -1.53 8.94
N ARG A 153 -4.71 -2.16 9.26
CA ARG A 153 -4.85 -2.98 10.47
C ARG A 153 -3.84 -4.11 10.49
N LEU A 154 -3.75 -4.90 9.42
CA LEU A 154 -2.75 -5.98 9.30
C LEU A 154 -1.32 -5.46 9.48
N ALA A 155 -0.97 -4.36 8.81
CA ALA A 155 0.36 -3.79 8.91
C ALA A 155 0.65 -3.24 10.34
N ALA A 156 -0.36 -2.73 11.04
CA ALA A 156 -0.25 -2.30 12.42
C ALA A 156 -0.06 -3.48 13.38
N GLU A 157 -0.86 -4.54 13.25
CA GLU A 157 -0.75 -5.79 14.03
C GLU A 157 0.63 -6.44 13.89
N GLU A 158 1.24 -6.36 12.71
CA GLU A 158 2.58 -6.88 12.45
C GLU A 158 3.72 -5.91 12.84
N GLY A 159 3.38 -4.77 13.41
CA GLY A 159 4.34 -3.80 13.94
C GLY A 159 4.97 -2.89 12.89
N PHE A 160 4.48 -2.87 11.66
CA PHE A 160 5.02 -1.95 10.63
C PHE A 160 4.68 -0.51 10.92
N LEU A 161 3.48 -0.23 11.43
CA LEU A 161 2.96 1.14 11.48
C LEU A 161 3.06 1.80 12.86
N GLY A 162 3.40 1.08 13.94
CA GLY A 162 3.39 1.65 15.29
C GLY A 162 2.00 2.20 15.71
N ILE A 163 0.95 1.77 15.03
CA ILE A 163 -0.44 2.08 15.32
C ILE A 163 -0.97 0.96 16.20
N ASP A 164 -1.70 1.31 17.26
CA ASP A 164 -2.37 0.35 18.12
C ASP A 164 -3.63 -0.18 17.42
N ALA A 165 -3.51 -1.36 16.80
CA ALA A 165 -4.54 -1.93 15.94
C ALA A 165 -5.79 -2.41 16.71
N ASP A 166 -5.65 -2.65 18.02
CA ASP A 166 -6.72 -3.10 18.91
C ASP A 166 -7.71 -1.98 19.25
N LYS A 167 -7.33 -0.72 18.99
CA LYS A 167 -8.19 0.45 19.21
C LYS A 167 -8.94 0.80 17.93
N ASP A 168 -10.13 0.23 17.76
CA ASP A 168 -11.00 0.49 16.60
C ASP A 168 -11.28 1.99 16.37
N ASP A 169 -11.32 2.79 17.44
CA ASP A 169 -11.50 4.25 17.35
C ASP A 169 -10.36 4.97 16.61
N ILE A 170 -9.15 4.40 16.57
CA ILE A 170 -8.00 5.02 15.89
C ILE A 170 -8.21 5.01 14.37
N ILE A 171 -8.61 3.87 13.82
CA ILE A 171 -8.85 3.74 12.37
C ILE A 171 -9.97 4.69 11.93
N ARG A 172 -11.06 4.76 12.69
CA ARG A 172 -12.16 5.70 12.42
C ARG A 172 -11.70 7.15 12.44
N GLN A 173 -10.88 7.54 13.41
CA GLN A 173 -10.35 8.90 13.51
C GLN A 173 -9.41 9.25 12.35
N ILE A 174 -8.50 8.34 11.96
CA ILE A 174 -7.63 8.54 10.78
C ILE A 174 -8.48 8.68 9.51
N GLU A 175 -9.53 7.87 9.38
CA GLU A 175 -10.46 7.97 8.25
C GLU A 175 -11.16 9.34 8.18
N GLU A 176 -11.64 9.85 9.31
CA GLU A 176 -12.25 11.19 9.40
C GLU A 176 -11.26 12.30 9.04
N GLU A 177 -10.01 12.18 9.49
CA GLU A 177 -8.92 13.08 9.10
C GLU A 177 -8.69 13.04 7.58
N CYS A 178 -8.63 11.84 6.99
CA CYS A 178 -8.46 11.68 5.54
C CYS A 178 -9.61 12.29 4.75
N VAL A 179 -10.86 12.03 5.13
CA VAL A 179 -12.02 12.63 4.45
C VAL A 179 -11.97 14.15 4.56
N THR A 180 -11.69 14.69 5.75
CA THR A 180 -11.58 16.14 5.97
C THR A 180 -10.49 16.78 5.10
N VAL A 181 -9.33 16.14 5.01
CA VAL A 181 -8.20 16.60 4.20
C VAL A 181 -8.53 16.53 2.71
N ALA A 182 -9.05 15.40 2.23
CA ALA A 182 -9.39 15.21 0.83
C ALA A 182 -10.50 16.14 0.35
N SER A 183 -11.52 16.42 1.18
CA SER A 183 -12.61 17.35 0.86
C SER A 183 -12.15 18.82 0.74
N ARG A 184 -11.03 19.18 1.37
CA ARG A 184 -10.41 20.52 1.23
C ARG A 184 -9.42 20.59 0.06
N GLY A 185 -8.96 19.44 -0.40
CA GLY A 185 -8.06 19.31 -1.54
C GLY A 185 -8.70 19.73 -2.85
N GLN A 186 -7.90 20.34 -3.71
CA GLN A 186 -8.27 20.65 -5.09
C GLN A 186 -7.17 20.17 -6.03
N ARG A 187 -7.51 20.01 -7.32
CA ARG A 187 -6.51 19.70 -8.33
C ARG A 187 -5.40 20.73 -8.28
N ARG A 188 -4.15 20.27 -8.20
CA ARG A 188 -2.93 21.10 -8.08
C ARG A 188 -2.78 21.86 -6.76
N HIS A 189 -3.68 21.66 -5.81
CA HIS A 189 -3.58 22.21 -4.45
C HIS A 189 -3.91 21.09 -3.46
N VAL A 190 -2.96 20.17 -3.32
CA VAL A 190 -3.04 19.08 -2.35
C VAL A 190 -2.95 19.63 -0.93
N VAL A 191 -3.76 19.06 -0.05
CA VAL A 191 -3.68 19.34 1.40
C VAL A 191 -2.85 18.24 2.06
N TYR A 192 -1.84 18.66 2.82
CA TYR A 192 -1.02 17.79 3.64
C TYR A 192 -1.46 17.91 5.10
N PHE A 193 -1.52 16.80 5.81
CA PHE A 193 -1.84 16.75 7.23
C PHE A 193 -1.05 15.66 7.95
N LYS A 194 -0.53 15.97 9.13
CA LYS A 194 0.06 14.96 10.03
C LYS A 194 -1.04 14.49 10.98
N SER A 195 -1.33 13.19 10.97
CA SER A 195 -2.37 12.62 11.83
C SER A 195 -2.13 12.96 13.29
N ARG A 196 -3.19 13.31 14.03
CA ARG A 196 -3.09 13.61 15.47
C ARG A 196 -2.75 12.37 16.29
N LEU A 197 -2.98 11.20 15.71
CA LEU A 197 -2.77 9.90 16.33
C LEU A 197 -1.36 9.37 16.09
N TYR A 198 -0.63 9.98 15.15
CA TYR A 198 0.75 9.63 14.88
C TYR A 198 1.66 10.23 15.96
N LYS A 199 2.38 9.36 16.68
CA LYS A 199 3.42 9.72 17.64
C LYS A 199 4.77 9.40 16.99
N ASP A 200 5.66 10.39 16.89
CA ASP A 200 7.03 10.20 16.38
C ASP A 200 7.87 9.33 17.33
#